data_AF-A0A7J4UPL8-F1
#
_entry.id   AF-A0A7J4UPL8-F1
#
_cell.length_a   1.000
_cell.length_b   1.000
_cell.length_c   1.000
_cell.angle_alpha   90.00
_cell.angle_beta   90.00
_cell.angle_gamma   90.00
#
_symmetry.space_group_name_H-M   'P 1'
#
loop_
_entity.id
_entity.type
_entity.pdbx_description
1 polymer ?
#
loop_
_entity_poly.entity_id
_entity_poly.type
_entity_poly.pdbx_seq_one_letter_code
_entity_poly.pdbx_strand_id
1 'polypeptide(L)' 'TNTRQFFSEARTKHSKKPEEVQDRIDKHWVDCEKIELFARRYRPGWDCIGLELNGTIEDFLAGVPMPLR' A
#
# COMPACT_ATOMS: atom_id res chain seq x y z
N THR A 1 -8.88 -11.20 -15.24
CA THR A 1 -8.17 -12.45 -15.62
C THR A 1 -7.75 -13.18 -14.37
N ASN A 2 -7.74 -14.52 -14.36
CA ASN A 2 -7.25 -15.28 -13.22
C ASN A 2 -5.71 -15.21 -13.18
N THR A 3 -5.15 -14.55 -12.16
CA THR A 3 -3.69 -14.40 -11.97
C THR A 3 -3.22 -15.32 -10.86
N ARG A 4 -2.11 -16.02 -11.09
CA ARG A 4 -1.49 -16.92 -10.12
C ARG A 4 -1.12 -16.15 -8.85
N GLN A 5 -1.72 -16.51 -7.72
CA GLN A 5 -1.55 -15.79 -6.46
C GLN A 5 -0.19 -16.04 -5.79
N PHE A 6 0.40 -17.22 -5.96
CA PHE A 6 1.71 -17.54 -5.41
C PHE A 6 2.84 -16.97 -6.26
N PHE A 7 3.79 -16.29 -5.61
CA PHE A 7 5.05 -15.84 -6.19
C PHE A 7 6.15 -15.79 -5.11
N SER A 8 7.40 -15.72 -5.52
CA SER A 8 8.56 -15.66 -4.64
C SER A 8 9.57 -14.63 -5.12
N GLU A 9 10.12 -13.83 -4.20
CA GLU A 9 11.17 -12.85 -4.45
C GLU A 9 12.23 -12.96 -3.35
N ALA A 10 13.45 -12.51 -3.63
CA ALA A 10 14.49 -12.39 -2.62
C ALA A 10 14.06 -11.43 -1.49
N ARG A 11 14.21 -11.86 -0.24
CA ARG A 11 13.94 -11.00 0.91
C ARG A 11 14.95 -9.86 0.95
N THR A 12 14.46 -8.63 1.10
CA THR A 12 15.30 -7.44 1.23
C THR A 12 15.38 -6.99 2.70
N LYS A 13 14.76 -5.86 3.05
CA LYS A 13 14.75 -5.32 4.43
C LYS A 13 13.76 -6.07 5.31
N HIS A 14 13.98 -6.00 6.64
CA HIS A 14 13.10 -6.62 7.62
C HIS A 14 11.64 -6.18 7.44
N SER A 15 10.75 -7.17 7.32
CA SER A 15 9.31 -6.99 7.11
C SER A 15 8.91 -6.22 5.83
N LYS A 16 9.85 -5.89 4.92
CA LYS A 16 9.51 -5.26 3.63
C LYS A 16 8.78 -6.28 2.76
N LYS A 17 7.56 -5.95 2.35
CA LYS A 17 6.78 -6.77 1.42
C LYS A 17 7.31 -6.58 -0.02
N PRO A 18 7.23 -7.61 -0.87
CA PRO A 18 7.53 -7.51 -2.31
C PRO A 18 6.71 -6.42 -3.01
N GLU A 19 7.33 -5.67 -3.93
CA GLU A 19 6.64 -4.66 -4.77
C GLU A 19 5.61 -5.32 -5.71
N GLU A 20 5.91 -6.55 -6.15
CA GLU A 20 5.07 -7.37 -7.02
C GLU A 20 3.61 -7.50 -6.54
N VAL A 21 3.35 -7.44 -5.22
CA VAL A 21 1.97 -7.46 -4.70
C VAL A 21 1.19 -6.25 -5.20
N GLN A 22 1.76 -5.06 -5.04
CA GLN A 22 1.11 -3.82 -5.41
C GLN A 22 1.09 -3.65 -6.93
N ASP A 23 2.14 -4.07 -7.63
CA ASP A 23 2.20 -4.05 -9.09
C ASP A 23 1.08 -4.90 -9.72
N ARG A 24 0.77 -6.05 -9.12
CA ARG A 24 -0.38 -6.88 -9.53
C ARG A 24 -1.70 -6.18 -9.27
N ILE A 25 -1.85 -5.52 -8.13
CA ILE A 25 -3.06 -4.77 -7.81
C ILE A 25 -3.27 -3.65 -8.83
N ASP A 26 -2.22 -2.88 -9.14
CA ASP A 26 -2.28 -1.81 -10.14
C ASP A 26 -2.67 -2.33 -11.53
N LYS A 27 -2.14 -3.50 -11.93
CA LYS A 27 -2.49 -4.14 -13.20
C LYS A 27 -3.95 -4.60 -13.27
N HIS A 28 -4.51 -5.05 -12.16
CA HIS A 28 -5.87 -5.60 -12.12
C HIS A 28 -6.95 -4.54 -11.91
N TRP A 29 -6.63 -3.47 -11.19
CA TRP A 29 -7.55 -2.43 -10.77
C TRP A 29 -6.99 -1.05 -11.08
N VAL A 30 -6.81 -0.75 -12.37
CA VAL A 30 -6.16 0.47 -12.85
C VAL A 30 -6.84 1.72 -12.28
N ASP A 31 -8.16 1.82 -12.42
CA ASP A 31 -8.93 3.02 -12.08
C ASP A 31 -9.57 3.00 -10.69
N CYS A 32 -9.21 2.04 -9.84
CA CYS A 32 -9.70 2.00 -8.46
C CYS A 32 -8.82 2.85 -7.54
N GLU A 33 -9.44 3.51 -6.57
CA GLU A 33 -8.76 4.07 -5.41
C GLU A 33 -8.17 2.93 -4.56
N LYS A 34 -6.94 3.12 -4.08
CA LYS A 34 -6.17 2.09 -3.39
C LYS A 34 -5.59 2.70 -2.12
N ILE A 35 -5.51 1.89 -1.07
CA ILE A 35 -5.00 2.29 0.22
C ILE A 35 -4.05 1.23 0.77
N GLU A 36 -2.90 1.66 1.28
CA GLU A 36 -1.96 0.82 2.02
C GLU A 36 -1.96 1.24 3.49
N LEU A 37 -2.39 0.33 4.36
CA LEU A 37 -2.33 0.50 5.81
C LEU A 37 -0.98 0.00 6.36
N PHE A 38 -0.49 0.66 7.40
CA PHE A 38 0.84 0.43 7.98
C PHE A 38 1.98 0.67 6.98
N ALA A 39 1.76 1.57 6.02
CA ALA A 39 2.73 1.93 5.01
C ALA A 39 3.97 2.58 5.64
N ARG A 40 5.14 2.27 5.09
CA ARG A 40 6.44 2.86 5.47
C ARG A 40 7.07 3.69 4.36
N ARG A 41 6.36 3.85 3.26
CA ARG A 41 6.70 4.74 2.13
C ARG A 41 5.42 5.12 1.38
N TYR A 42 5.46 6.23 0.67
CA TYR A 42 4.42 6.57 -0.30
C TYR A 42 4.54 5.69 -1.55
N ARG A 43 3.41 5.48 -2.24
CA ARG A 43 3.33 4.86 -3.56
C ARG A 43 2.43 5.73 -4.45
N PRO A 44 2.87 6.13 -5.65
CA PRO A 44 2.01 6.89 -6.55
C PRO A 44 0.69 6.17 -6.84
N GLY A 45 -0.41 6.90 -6.69
CA GLY A 45 -1.77 6.36 -6.92
C GLY A 45 -2.34 5.52 -5.78
N TRP A 46 -1.69 5.51 -4.61
CA TRP A 46 -2.17 4.86 -3.39
C TRP A 46 -2.22 5.86 -2.26
N ASP A 47 -3.27 5.82 -1.46
CA ASP A 47 -3.27 6.46 -0.16
C ASP A 47 -2.44 5.62 0.80
N CYS A 48 -1.30 6.14 1.26
CA CYS A 48 -0.43 5.42 2.17
C CYS A 48 -0.61 5.93 3.59
N ILE A 49 -1.05 5.06 4.50
CA ILE A 49 -1.26 5.39 5.91
C ILE A 49 -0.30 4.61 6.79
N GLY A 50 0.47 5.32 7.61
CA GLY A 50 1.32 4.67 8.59
C GLY A 50 2.05 5.64 9.49
N LEU A 51 2.50 5.11 10.63
CA LEU A 51 3.17 5.86 11.69
C LEU A 51 4.46 6.57 11.22
N GLU A 52 5.10 6.04 10.17
CA GLU A 52 6.31 6.62 9.57
C GLU A 52 6.00 7.66 8.47
N LEU A 53 4.72 7.91 8.17
CA LEU A 53 4.28 8.77 7.07
C LEU A 53 3.37 9.91 7.57
N ASN A 54 2.06 9.66 7.65
CA ASN A 54 1.04 10.68 7.81
C ASN A 54 0.22 10.56 9.11
N GLY A 55 0.30 9.43 9.83
CA GLY A 55 -0.42 9.27 11.10
C GLY A 55 -0.79 7.83 11.42
N THR A 56 -1.69 7.67 12.39
CA THR A 56 -2.24 6.35 12.76
C THR A 56 -3.44 6.00 11.88
N ILE A 57 -3.88 4.74 11.95
CA ILE A 57 -5.12 4.33 11.27
C ILE A 57 -6.33 4.93 12.00
N GLU A 58 -6.23 5.06 13.33
CA GLU A 58 -7.24 5.67 14.19
C GLU A 58 -7.50 7.13 13.79
N ASP A 59 -6.44 7.90 13.51
CA ASP A 59 -6.56 9.28 13.01
C ASP A 59 -7.33 9.33 11.69
N PHE A 60 -7.07 8.38 10.79
CA PHE A 60 -7.75 8.29 9.49
C PHE A 60 -9.24 7.99 9.68
N LEU A 61 -9.55 7.02 10.53
CA LEU A 61 -10.92 6.64 10.85
C LEU A 61 -11.68 7.76 11.58
N ALA A 62 -10.97 8.59 12.35
CA ALA A 62 -11.52 9.78 13.00
C ALA A 62 -11.70 10.98 12.03
N GLY A 63 -11.30 10.85 10.77
CA GLY A 63 -11.42 11.92 9.77
C GLY A 63 -10.44 13.08 9.97
N VAL A 64 -9.33 12.85 10.68
CA VAL A 64 -8.27 13.84 10.82
C VAL A 64 -7.71 14.17 9.44
N PRO A 65 -7.58 15.45 9.05
CA PRO A 65 -6.98 15.81 7.77
C PRO A 65 -5.55 15.29 7.66
N MET A 66 -5.32 14.38 6.70
CA MET A 66 -4.02 13.78 6.46
C MET A 66 -3.59 13.97 5.00
N PRO A 67 -2.29 14.13 4.73
CA PRO A 67 -1.78 14.09 3.36
C PRO A 67 -1.98 12.68 2.81
N LEU A 68 -2.92 12.58 1.87
CA LEU A 68 -3.25 11.37 1.11
C LEU A 68 -2.61 11.43 -0.28
N ARG A 69 -2.39 10.26 -0.89
CA ARG A 69 -1.63 9.95 -2.12
C ARG A 69 -0.10 9.92 -1.95
#